data_AF-A0A829YKF0-F1
#
_entry.id   AF-A0A829YKF0-F1
#
_cell.length_a   1.000
_cell.length_b   1.000
_cell.length_c   1.000
_cell.angle_alpha   90.00
_cell.angle_beta   90.00
_cell.angle_gamma   90.00
#
_symmetry.space_group_name_H-M   'P 1'
#
loop_
_entity.id
_entity.type
_entity.pdbx_description
1 polymer ?
#
loop_
_entity_poly.entity_id
_entity_poly.type
_entity_poly.pdbx_seq_one_letter_code
_entity_poly.pdbx_strand_id
1 'polypeptide(L)'
;MSMDSSKYARDSSKLNATIAELWKEILQLEVLPAEADSFFALGGDSMSMVMLKIRIKEELGIDIPDDAVLSAQTMHEFSKMVDAESKVHRELGDSSTDSIAEI
;
A
#
# COMPACT_ATOMS: atom_id res chain seq x y z
N MET A 1 -7.43 24.82 12.22
CA MET A 1 -6.81 23.49 12.02
C MET A 1 -7.10 23.06 10.59
N SER A 2 -6.25 23.45 9.64
CA SER A 2 -6.37 23.04 8.23
C SER A 2 -5.46 21.84 8.03
N MET A 3 -6.00 20.64 8.20
CA MET A 3 -5.30 19.42 7.77
C MET A 3 -5.09 19.50 6.25
N ASP A 4 -3.83 19.45 5.84
CA ASP A 4 -3.36 19.72 4.49
C ASP A 4 -3.83 18.64 3.49
N SER A 5 -5.08 18.74 3.04
CA SER A 5 -5.68 17.82 2.06
C SER A 5 -4.86 17.72 0.76
N SER A 6 -4.08 18.76 0.42
CA SER A 6 -3.22 18.78 -0.75
C SER A 6 -1.98 17.88 -0.58
N LYS A 7 -1.39 17.84 0.61
CA LYS A 7 -0.33 16.89 0.95
C LYS A 7 -0.85 15.45 0.98
N TYR A 8 -2.01 15.21 1.58
CA TYR A 8 -2.63 13.87 1.61
C TYR A 8 -2.94 13.33 0.21
N ALA A 9 -3.45 14.17 -0.70
CA ALA A 9 -3.69 13.80 -2.10
C ALA A 9 -2.39 13.50 -2.86
N ARG A 10 -1.29 14.21 -2.55
CA ARG A 10 0.03 13.95 -3.16
C ARG A 10 0.64 12.64 -2.70
N ASP A 11 0.55 12.33 -1.40
CA ASP A 11 1.11 11.09 -0.85
C ASP A 11 0.31 9.87 -1.33
N SER A 12 -1.02 9.95 -1.36
CA SER A 12 -1.87 8.89 -1.91
C SER A 12 -1.69 8.69 -3.42
N SER A 13 -1.51 9.77 -4.20
CA SER A 13 -1.23 9.65 -5.63
C SER A 13 0.12 9.00 -5.92
N LYS A 14 1.15 9.31 -5.12
CA LYS A 14 2.46 8.64 -5.23
C LYS A 14 2.38 7.17 -4.85
N LEU A 15 1.68 6.84 -3.76
CA LEU A 15 1.46 5.47 -3.34
C LEU A 15 0.76 4.65 -4.42
N ASN A 16 -0.32 5.19 -4.99
CA ASN A 16 -1.07 4.53 -6.06
C ASN A 16 -0.18 4.28 -7.29
N ALA A 17 0.64 5.26 -7.69
CA ALA A 17 1.60 5.07 -8.78
C ALA A 17 2.61 3.95 -8.49
N THR A 18 3.18 3.90 -7.29
CA THR A 18 4.10 2.82 -6.89
C THR A 18 3.43 1.45 -6.94
N ILE A 19 2.21 1.34 -6.40
CA ILE A 19 1.47 0.08 -6.42
C ILE A 19 1.12 -0.34 -7.85
N ALA A 20 0.75 0.61 -8.73
CA ALA A 20 0.48 0.33 -10.13
C ALA A 20 1.70 -0.19 -10.89
N GLU A 21 2.89 0.34 -10.63
CA GLU A 21 4.14 -0.18 -11.18
C GLU A 21 4.42 -1.60 -10.67
N LEU A 22 4.24 -1.86 -9.37
CA LEU A 22 4.41 -3.21 -8.80
C LEU A 22 3.47 -4.23 -9.43
N TRP A 23 2.19 -3.87 -9.63
CA TRP A 23 1.23 -4.75 -10.30
C TRP A 23 1.65 -5.03 -11.74
N LYS A 24 2.07 -3.99 -12.46
CA LYS A 24 2.54 -4.13 -13.84
C LYS A 24 3.75 -5.08 -13.92
N GLU A 25 4.73 -4.95 -13.04
CA GLU A 25 5.90 -5.82 -13.01
C GLU A 25 5.53 -7.28 -12.68
N ILE A 26 4.72 -7.49 -11.65
CA ILE A 26 4.38 -8.82 -11.15
C ILE A 26 3.48 -9.56 -12.15
N LEU A 27 2.52 -8.86 -12.73
CA LEU A 27 1.57 -9.41 -13.70
C LEU A 27 2.08 -9.33 -15.15
N GLN A 28 3.28 -8.77 -15.36
CA GLN A 28 3.92 -8.59 -16.67
C GLN A 28 3.03 -7.85 -17.69
N LEU A 29 2.37 -6.79 -17.23
CA LEU A 29 1.46 -5.98 -18.07
C LEU A 29 2.25 -5.00 -18.96
N GLU A 30 1.76 -4.77 -20.17
CA GLU A 30 2.37 -3.77 -21.08
C GLU A 30 2.11 -2.33 -20.61
N VAL A 31 0.95 -2.09 -20.00
CA VAL A 31 0.49 -0.78 -19.52
C VAL A 31 0.18 -0.82 -18.03
N LEU A 32 0.16 0.35 -17.40
CA LEU A 32 -0.27 0.46 -16.01
C LEU A 32 -1.76 0.10 -15.87
N PRO A 33 -2.14 -0.67 -14.85
CA PRO A 33 -3.54 -0.96 -14.57
C PRO A 33 -4.30 0.32 -14.20
N ALA A 34 -5.56 0.40 -14.61
CA ALA A 34 -6.48 1.44 -14.20
C ALA A 34 -6.91 1.26 -12.73
N GLU A 35 -7.40 2.34 -12.10
CA GLU A 35 -7.88 2.28 -10.72
C GLU A 35 -9.00 1.25 -10.48
N ALA A 36 -9.82 1.00 -11.51
CA ALA A 36 -10.92 0.05 -11.46
C ALA A 36 -10.51 -1.38 -11.83
N ASP A 37 -9.27 -1.59 -12.29
CA ASP A 37 -8.82 -2.92 -12.68
C ASP A 37 -8.65 -3.83 -11.47
N SER A 38 -9.05 -5.08 -11.66
CA SER A 38 -8.93 -6.10 -10.64
C SER A 38 -7.67 -6.92 -10.80
N PHE A 39 -6.94 -7.15 -9.70
CA PHE A 39 -5.71 -7.93 -9.69
C PHE A 39 -5.90 -9.32 -10.30
N PHE A 40 -6.97 -10.02 -9.87
CA PHE A 40 -7.29 -11.36 -10.35
C PHE A 40 -7.82 -11.36 -11.79
N ALA A 41 -8.54 -10.31 -12.20
CA ALA A 41 -9.00 -10.17 -13.59
C ALA A 41 -7.83 -9.93 -14.57
N LEU A 42 -6.76 -9.30 -14.10
CA LEU A 42 -5.52 -9.07 -14.84
C LEU A 42 -4.57 -10.30 -14.85
N GLY A 43 -5.00 -11.44 -14.29
CA GLY A 43 -4.22 -12.68 -14.26
C GLY A 43 -3.43 -12.90 -12.98
N GLY A 44 -3.67 -12.11 -11.94
CA GLY A 44 -3.09 -12.34 -10.62
C GLY A 44 -3.58 -13.63 -9.97
N ASP A 45 -2.68 -14.28 -9.23
CA ASP A 45 -2.96 -15.48 -8.44
C ASP A 45 -2.36 -15.36 -7.03
N SER A 46 -2.47 -16.42 -6.23
CA SER A 46 -1.94 -16.44 -4.86
C SER A 46 -0.42 -16.23 -4.79
N MET A 47 0.35 -16.72 -5.76
CA MET A 47 1.81 -16.54 -5.75
C MET A 47 2.19 -15.11 -6.10
N SER A 48 1.58 -14.54 -7.15
CA SER A 48 1.73 -13.13 -7.50
C SER A 48 1.34 -12.22 -6.35
N MET A 49 0.33 -12.60 -5.58
CA MET A 49 -0.11 -11.86 -4.41
C MET A 49 0.90 -11.88 -3.26
N VAL A 50 1.49 -13.05 -2.98
CA VAL A 50 2.59 -13.16 -2.00
C VAL A 50 3.79 -12.32 -2.44
N MET A 51 4.14 -12.35 -3.73
CA MET A 51 5.24 -11.53 -4.27
C MET A 51 4.95 -10.03 -4.14
N LEU A 52 3.71 -9.62 -4.38
CA LEU A 52 3.28 -8.23 -4.21
C LEU A 52 3.43 -7.77 -2.76
N LYS A 53 3.02 -8.59 -1.79
CA LYS A 53 3.21 -8.29 -0.36
C LYS A 53 4.68 -8.09 0.01
N ILE A 54 5.55 -8.99 -0.47
CA ILE A 54 6.99 -8.91 -0.22
C ILE A 54 7.55 -7.60 -0.77
N ARG A 55 7.23 -7.25 -2.02
CA ARG A 55 7.70 -6.00 -2.65
C ARG A 55 7.18 -4.76 -1.94
N ILE A 56 5.91 -4.73 -1.53
CA ILE A 56 5.34 -3.62 -0.76
C ILE A 56 6.08 -3.46 0.58
N LYS A 57 6.39 -4.57 1.26
CA LYS A 57 7.14 -4.54 2.50
C LYS A 57 8.58 -4.04 2.29
N GLU A 58 9.23 -4.45 1.21
CA GLU A 58 10.60 -4.03 0.87
C GLU A 58 10.68 -2.55 0.44
N GLU A 59 9.75 -2.09 -0.39
CA GLU A 59 9.78 -0.73 -0.95
C GLU A 59 9.14 0.32 -0.04
N LEU A 60 8.11 -0.06 0.72
CA LEU A 60 7.30 0.87 1.52
C LEU A 60 7.40 0.60 3.03
N GLY A 61 7.98 -0.53 3.45
CA GLY A 61 8.06 -0.90 4.87
C GLY A 61 6.72 -1.30 5.48
N ILE A 62 5.70 -1.57 4.66
CA ILE A 62 4.34 -1.87 5.09
C ILE A 62 4.11 -3.38 5.00
N ASP A 63 3.69 -4.00 6.10
CA ASP A 63 3.27 -5.41 6.08
C ASP A 63 1.76 -5.47 5.87
N ILE A 64 1.33 -6.19 4.82
CA ILE A 64 -0.08 -6.27 4.45
C ILE A 64 -0.66 -7.58 5.01
N PRO A 65 -1.71 -7.55 5.87
CA PRO A 65 -2.34 -8.77 6.36
C PRO A 65 -3.05 -9.56 5.24
N ASP A 66 -3.03 -10.88 5.32
CA ASP A 66 -3.63 -11.78 4.29
C ASP A 66 -5.12 -11.51 4.08
N ASP A 67 -5.84 -11.23 5.17
CA ASP A 67 -7.27 -10.93 5.16
C ASP A 67 -7.61 -9.70 4.33
N ALA A 68 -6.72 -8.71 4.35
CA ALA A 68 -6.93 -7.43 3.69
C ALA A 68 -6.77 -7.58 2.16
N VAL A 69 -5.79 -8.38 1.74
CA VAL A 69 -5.54 -8.73 0.35
C VAL A 69 -6.73 -9.44 -0.31
N LEU A 70 -7.40 -10.34 0.41
CA LEU A 70 -8.56 -11.07 -0.12
C LEU A 70 -9.80 -10.17 -0.29
N SER A 71 -9.83 -9.02 0.40
CA SER A 71 -10.95 -8.07 0.35
C SER A 71 -10.83 -7.03 -0.75
N ALA A 72 -9.61 -6.71 -1.19
CA ALA A 72 -9.35 -5.70 -2.19
C ALA A 72 -9.46 -6.30 -3.60
N GLN A 73 -10.56 -5.97 -4.30
CA GLN A 73 -10.78 -6.50 -5.65
C GLN A 73 -10.12 -5.62 -6.70
N THR A 74 -10.01 -4.32 -6.46
CA THR A 74 -9.52 -3.32 -7.42
C THR A 74 -8.25 -2.61 -6.97
N MET A 75 -7.50 -2.02 -7.92
CA MET A 75 -6.33 -1.19 -7.64
C MET A 75 -6.63 -0.05 -6.65
N HIS A 76 -7.79 0.60 -6.80
CA HIS A 76 -8.22 1.69 -5.93
C HIS A 76 -8.42 1.23 -4.47
N GLU A 77 -9.10 0.11 -4.28
CA GLU A 77 -9.34 -0.48 -2.96
C GLU A 77 -8.04 -0.94 -2.31
N PHE A 78 -7.18 -1.60 -3.10
CA PHE A 78 -5.88 -2.07 -2.64
C PHE A 78 -5.00 -0.90 -2.20
N SER A 79 -4.92 0.17 -3.01
CA SER A 79 -4.13 1.36 -2.68
C SER A 79 -4.63 2.06 -1.41
N LYS A 80 -5.95 2.15 -1.22
CA LYS A 80 -6.55 2.70 0.00
C LYS A 80 -6.21 1.88 1.25
N MET A 81 -6.25 0.55 1.12
CA MET A 81 -5.89 -0.36 2.19
C MET A 81 -4.42 -0.20 2.58
N VAL A 82 -3.50 -0.16 1.60
CA VAL A 82 -2.07 0.07 1.87
C VAL A 82 -1.84 1.44 2.54
N ASP A 83 -2.55 2.48 2.11
CA ASP A 83 -2.47 3.81 2.73
C ASP A 83 -2.94 3.77 4.20
N ALA A 84 -4.03 3.05 4.48
CA ALA A 84 -4.54 2.87 5.83
C ALA A 84 -3.53 2.15 6.74
N GLU A 85 -2.93 1.06 6.27
CA GLU A 85 -1.89 0.34 7.02
C GLU A 85 -0.63 1.19 7.24
N SER A 86 -0.25 2.00 6.24
CA SER A 86 0.86 2.95 6.36
C SER A 86 0.64 4.00 7.47
N LYS A 87 -0.62 4.38 7.71
CA LYS A 87 -1.01 5.34 8.74
C LYS A 87 -1.01 4.69 10.12
N VAL A 88 -1.54 3.48 10.23
CA VAL A 88 -1.51 2.69 11.47
C VAL A 88 -0.06 2.48 11.94
N HIS A 89 0.84 2.10 11.04
CA HIS A 89 2.27 1.97 11.36
C HIS A 89 2.92 3.30 11.80
N ARG A 90 2.46 4.43 11.27
CA ARG A 90 2.94 5.77 11.66
C ARG A 90 2.43 6.19 13.05
N GLU A 91 1.17 5.93 13.35
CA GLU A 91 0.55 6.29 14.63
C GLU A 91 1.03 5.40 15.79
N LEU A 92 1.28 4.11 15.53
CA LEU A 92 1.87 3.20 16.52
C LEU A 92 3.38 3.43 16.71
N GLY A 93 4.08 3.91 15.68
CA GLY A 93 5.50 4.27 15.72
C GLY A 93 5.80 5.62 16.40
N ASP A 94 4.79 6.47 16.60
CA ASP A 94 4.94 7.78 17.27
C ASP A 94 4.63 7.71 18.78
N SER A 95 4.15 6.57 19.30
CA SER A 95 4.04 6.28 20.74
C SER A 95 5.35 5.74 21.33
N SER A 96 6.49 6.33 20.96
CA SER A 96 7.78 6.14 21.63
C SER A 96 8.55 7.45 21.64
N THR A 97 7.90 8.52 22.13
CA THR A 97 8.62 9.69 22.63
C THR A 97 8.96 9.46 24.10
N ASP A 98 10.26 9.46 24.39
CA ASP A 98 10.88 9.77 25.68
C ASP A 98 10.18 9.31 26.96
N SER A 99 10.60 8.14 27.44
CA SER A 99 10.80 7.95 28.88
C SER A 99 11.92 6.94 29.05
N ILE A 100 13.16 7.42 29.00
CA ILE A 100 14.25 7.17 29.97
C ILE A 100 15.42 8.02 29.48
N ALA A 101 15.41 9.30 29.87
CA ALA A 101 16.62 10.05 30.12
C ALA A 101 16.64 10.37 31.62
N GLU A 102 17.82 10.20 32.21
CA GLU A 102 18.23 10.57 33.58
C GLU A 102 17.66 9.74 34.74
N ILE A 103 18.51 8.85 35.29
CA ILE A 103 19.36 9.12 36.48
C ILE A 103 20.56 8.16 36.44
#